data_AF-C0NWS4-F1
#
_entry.id   AF-C0NWS4-F1
#
_cell.length_a   1.000
_cell.length_b   1.000
_cell.length_c   1.000
_cell.angle_alpha   90.00
_cell.angle_beta   90.00
_cell.angle_gamma   90.00
#
_symmetry.space_group_name_H-M   'P 1'
#
loop_
_entity.id
_entity.type
_entity.pdbx_description
1 polymer ?
#
loop_
_entity_poly.entity_id
_entity_poly.type
_entity_poly.pdbx_seq_one_letter_code
_entity_poly.pdbx_strand_id
1 'polypeptide(L)'
;MLFLVSNIGAENSTIELKTVANDLRELGDMAAAFARQDGGPMIKIGYEGLSWALRNTWSSTWEVVRAANRPNVGLIVDSFNWLAVEFADPYNKEGHGRIYPTLEESLDVLCSSIASMVASVPAEKIFLLQIADAELIDTATLNLTRYQNPDAPQLLPWSRNFRLFPMEEERGAYMPVELITAAILAAGYEGPLSMEVFSRSLERPDADVPKTHAQRAFRSFEMIMQAAELVPKFWGTIAPACAEKWGAKLLAQTRTKFADRPLTNGHGETRANGVAH
;
A
#
# COMPACT_ATOMS: atom_id res chain seq x y z
N MET A 1 -17.45 -6.32 6.07
CA MET A 1 -17.06 -4.92 5.78
C MET A 1 -17.48 -4.64 4.35
N LEU A 2 -18.09 -3.48 4.09
CA LEU A 2 -18.31 -2.98 2.74
C LEU A 2 -17.10 -2.10 2.36
N PHE A 3 -16.56 -2.35 1.18
CA PHE A 3 -15.40 -1.64 0.63
C PHE A 3 -15.88 -0.67 -0.44
N LEU A 4 -15.53 0.61 -0.30
CA LEU A 4 -15.89 1.66 -1.24
C LEU A 4 -14.64 2.39 -1.69
N VAL A 5 -14.51 2.54 -3.00
CA VAL A 5 -13.42 3.34 -3.58
C VAL A 5 -13.89 4.76 -3.81
N SER A 6 -12.95 5.68 -3.68
CA SER A 6 -13.08 7.05 -4.16
C SER A 6 -13.41 7.07 -5.65
N ASN A 7 -14.08 8.14 -6.04
CA ASN A 7 -14.63 8.29 -7.37
C ASN A 7 -13.55 8.33 -8.46
N ILE A 8 -13.67 7.43 -9.43
CA ILE A 8 -12.74 7.26 -10.57
C ILE A 8 -13.27 7.86 -11.89
N GLY A 9 -14.53 8.29 -11.94
CA GLY A 9 -15.17 8.83 -13.14
C GLY A 9 -15.57 10.29 -12.96
N ALA A 10 -15.56 11.07 -14.04
CA ALA A 10 -15.99 12.47 -13.99
C ALA A 10 -17.51 12.66 -14.15
N GLU A 11 -18.20 11.69 -14.77
CA GLU A 11 -19.62 11.82 -15.09
C GLU A 11 -20.52 11.35 -13.93
N ASN A 12 -21.54 12.16 -13.62
CA ASN A 12 -22.56 11.89 -12.59
C ASN A 12 -22.01 11.59 -11.19
N SER A 13 -20.89 12.22 -10.86
CA SER A 13 -20.14 11.93 -9.67
C SER A 13 -19.64 13.22 -9.03
N THR A 14 -19.26 13.18 -7.76
CA THR A 14 -18.82 14.37 -7.02
C THR A 14 -17.59 14.07 -6.18
N ILE A 15 -16.80 15.12 -5.94
CA ILE A 15 -15.70 15.12 -4.98
C ILE A 15 -15.92 16.13 -3.85
N GLU A 16 -17.07 16.79 -3.85
CA GLU A 16 -17.42 17.81 -2.86
C GLU A 16 -17.48 17.18 -1.47
N LEU A 17 -16.64 17.69 -0.57
CA LEU A 17 -16.37 17.09 0.73
C LEU A 17 -17.65 16.82 1.52
N LYS A 18 -18.57 17.79 1.58
CA LYS A 18 -19.79 17.67 2.38
C LYS A 18 -20.71 16.58 1.83
N THR A 19 -20.87 16.50 0.51
CA THR A 19 -21.70 15.49 -0.14
C THR A 19 -21.14 14.09 0.13
N VAL A 20 -19.86 13.85 -0.20
CA VAL A 20 -19.26 12.52 0.00
C VAL A 20 -19.26 12.12 1.49
N ALA A 21 -19.02 13.08 2.40
CA ALA A 21 -19.07 12.81 3.84
C ALA A 21 -20.50 12.52 4.33
N ASN A 22 -21.53 13.13 3.74
CA ASN A 22 -22.93 12.82 4.02
C ASN A 22 -23.29 11.42 3.53
N ASP A 23 -22.88 11.05 2.32
CA ASP A 23 -23.16 9.73 1.74
C ASP A 23 -22.50 8.62 2.58
N LEU A 24 -21.23 8.78 2.94
CA LEU A 24 -20.55 7.82 3.82
C LEU A 24 -21.19 7.74 5.21
N ARG A 25 -21.70 8.86 5.73
CA ARG A 25 -22.42 8.89 7.01
C ARG A 25 -23.72 8.10 6.94
N GLU A 26 -24.50 8.33 5.89
CA GLU A 26 -25.76 7.62 5.65
C GLU A 26 -25.51 6.12 5.48
N LEU A 27 -24.52 5.72 4.68
CA LEU A 27 -24.12 4.32 4.54
C LEU A 27 -23.69 3.71 5.88
N GLY A 28 -22.95 4.46 6.69
CA GLY A 28 -22.59 4.06 8.06
C GLY A 28 -23.83 3.83 8.94
N ASP A 29 -24.80 4.74 8.90
CA ASP A 29 -26.04 4.65 9.67
C ASP A 29 -26.90 3.46 9.22
N MET A 30 -27.03 3.24 7.91
CA MET A 30 -27.74 2.09 7.34
C MET A 30 -27.09 0.76 7.73
N ALA A 31 -25.76 0.65 7.60
CA ALA A 31 -25.00 -0.53 7.99
C ALA A 31 -25.16 -0.85 9.49
N ALA A 32 -25.16 0.19 10.33
CA ALA A 32 -25.36 0.02 11.76
C ALA A 32 -26.80 -0.39 12.10
N ALA A 33 -27.81 0.16 11.41
CA ALA A 33 -29.21 -0.23 11.58
C ALA A 33 -29.43 -1.69 11.15
N PHE A 34 -28.89 -2.09 10.00
CA PHE A 34 -28.96 -3.46 9.52
C PHE A 34 -28.33 -4.44 10.51
N ALA A 35 -27.08 -4.18 10.95
CA ALA A 35 -26.40 -5.06 11.89
C ALA A 35 -27.17 -5.23 13.21
N ARG A 36 -27.80 -4.15 13.72
CA ARG A 36 -28.65 -4.23 14.92
C ARG A 36 -29.91 -5.06 14.71
N GLN A 37 -30.54 -4.95 13.54
CA GLN A 37 -31.76 -5.70 13.21
C GLN A 37 -31.47 -7.18 12.99
N ASP A 38 -30.36 -7.49 12.32
CA ASP A 38 -29.91 -8.85 12.03
C ASP A 38 -29.36 -9.56 13.28
N GLY A 39 -28.87 -8.80 14.27
CA GLY A 39 -28.20 -9.33 15.46
C GLY A 39 -26.76 -9.80 15.20
N GLY A 40 -26.25 -9.54 14.00
CA GLY A 40 -24.88 -9.86 13.57
C GLY A 40 -23.82 -8.83 13.99
N PRO A 41 -22.55 -9.06 13.61
CA PRO A 41 -21.47 -8.12 13.87
C PRO A 41 -21.66 -6.81 13.10
N MET A 42 -21.14 -5.71 13.67
CA MET A 42 -21.20 -4.39 13.04
C MET A 42 -20.58 -4.40 11.65
N ILE A 43 -21.36 -3.98 10.65
CA ILE A 43 -20.87 -3.79 9.30
C ILE A 43 -20.06 -2.48 9.26
N LYS A 44 -18.76 -2.62 9.01
CA LYS A 44 -17.83 -1.53 8.75
C LYS A 44 -17.90 -1.08 7.29
N ILE A 45 -17.80 0.22 7.05
CA ILE A 45 -17.64 0.86 5.73
C ILE A 45 -16.19 1.35 5.62
N GLY A 46 -15.41 0.73 4.75
CA GLY A 46 -14.06 1.17 4.42
C GLY A 46 -14.09 2.07 3.20
N TYR A 47 -13.36 3.19 3.25
CA TYR A 47 -13.20 4.12 2.13
C TYR A 47 -11.73 4.18 1.67
N GLU A 48 -11.49 4.02 0.37
CA GLU A 48 -10.15 3.92 -0.22
C GLU A 48 -9.87 5.03 -1.25
N GLY A 49 -8.67 5.60 -1.22
CA GLY A 49 -8.16 6.53 -2.23
C GLY A 49 -7.42 5.77 -3.33
N LEU A 50 -8.07 5.46 -4.46
CA LEU A 50 -7.35 4.84 -5.58
C LEU A 50 -6.41 5.87 -6.20
N SER A 51 -5.21 5.47 -6.61
CA SER A 51 -4.20 6.39 -7.15
C SER A 51 -4.65 7.17 -8.39
N TRP A 52 -5.62 6.63 -9.14
CA TRP A 52 -6.25 7.29 -10.29
C TRP A 52 -7.65 7.86 -10.03
N ALA A 53 -8.12 7.85 -8.78
CA ALA A 53 -9.33 8.56 -8.41
C ALA A 53 -9.10 10.07 -8.37
N LEU A 54 -10.19 10.84 -8.36
CA LEU A 54 -10.13 12.29 -8.17
C LEU A 54 -9.73 12.67 -6.73
N ARG A 55 -10.00 11.79 -5.76
CA ARG A 55 -9.59 11.90 -4.35
C ARG A 55 -8.67 10.74 -4.00
N ASN A 56 -7.37 10.91 -4.24
CA ASN A 56 -6.41 9.81 -4.28
C ASN A 56 -5.34 9.83 -3.19
N THR A 57 -5.22 10.90 -2.39
CA THR A 57 -4.30 10.93 -1.24
C THR A 57 -4.97 10.35 0.00
N TRP A 58 -4.20 9.74 0.91
CA TRP A 58 -4.72 9.30 2.21
C TRP A 58 -5.32 10.47 3.01
N SER A 59 -4.75 11.67 2.87
CA SER A 59 -5.16 12.86 3.61
C SER A 59 -6.54 13.32 3.14
N SER A 60 -6.77 13.33 1.82
CA SER A 60 -8.03 13.74 1.24
C SER A 60 -9.15 12.72 1.53
N THR A 61 -8.87 11.41 1.53
CA THR A 61 -9.88 10.42 1.94
C THR A 61 -10.14 10.46 3.45
N TRP A 62 -9.12 10.72 4.26
CA TRP A 62 -9.28 10.94 5.69
C TRP A 62 -10.18 12.12 6.02
N GLU A 63 -10.07 13.25 5.30
CA GLU A 63 -10.97 14.40 5.50
C GLU A 63 -12.44 14.01 5.40
N VAL A 64 -12.79 13.17 4.42
CA VAL A 64 -14.16 12.68 4.22
C VAL A 64 -14.58 11.74 5.35
N VAL A 65 -13.74 10.74 5.67
CA VAL A 65 -14.04 9.77 6.75
C VAL A 65 -14.20 10.48 8.10
N ARG A 66 -13.32 11.44 8.40
CA ARG A 66 -13.38 12.27 9.61
C ARG A 66 -14.67 13.10 9.63
N ALA A 67 -15.03 13.73 8.51
CA ALA A 67 -16.25 14.53 8.40
C ALA A 67 -17.52 13.66 8.50
N ALA A 68 -17.51 12.43 7.98
CA ALA A 68 -18.61 11.48 8.10
C ALA A 68 -18.92 11.19 9.58
N ASN A 69 -17.89 11.15 10.43
CA ASN A 69 -17.99 11.08 11.89
C ASN A 69 -18.91 9.93 12.36
N ARG A 70 -18.55 8.70 11.97
CA ARG A 70 -19.22 7.46 12.40
C ARG A 70 -18.22 6.42 12.84
N PRO A 71 -18.47 5.68 13.93
CA PRO A 71 -17.50 4.70 14.44
C PRO A 71 -17.25 3.56 13.44
N ASN A 72 -18.26 3.16 12.68
CA ASN A 72 -18.18 2.09 11.67
C ASN A 72 -17.80 2.58 10.27
N VAL A 73 -17.32 3.82 10.12
CA VAL A 73 -16.73 4.34 8.87
C VAL A 73 -15.25 4.62 9.11
N GLY A 74 -14.40 4.11 8.21
CA GLY A 74 -12.95 4.12 8.34
C GLY A 74 -12.24 4.08 6.99
N LEU A 75 -10.92 4.12 7.02
CA LEU A 75 -10.05 4.07 5.87
C LEU A 75 -9.67 2.64 5.52
N ILE A 76 -9.49 2.42 4.23
CA ILE A 76 -8.62 1.38 3.71
C ILE A 76 -7.34 2.08 3.25
N VAL A 77 -6.19 1.56 3.69
CA VAL A 77 -4.89 2.07 3.26
C VAL A 77 -4.26 1.01 2.36
N ASP A 78 -4.04 1.37 1.10
CA ASP A 78 -3.30 0.55 0.13
C ASP A 78 -1.94 1.22 -0.12
N SER A 79 -0.85 0.51 0.20
CA SER A 79 0.51 1.04 0.07
C SER A 79 0.88 1.37 -1.38
N PHE A 80 0.43 0.58 -2.36
CA PHE A 80 0.66 0.91 -3.76
C PHE A 80 -0.06 2.20 -4.13
N ASN A 81 -1.33 2.34 -3.77
CA ASN A 81 -2.10 3.52 -4.16
C ASN A 81 -1.54 4.79 -3.52
N TRP A 82 -1.09 4.71 -2.26
CA TRP A 82 -0.39 5.80 -1.60
C TRP A 82 0.91 6.13 -2.33
N LEU A 83 1.81 5.15 -2.52
CA LEU A 83 3.14 5.38 -3.08
C LEU A 83 3.07 5.85 -4.54
N ALA A 84 2.12 5.37 -5.33
CA ALA A 84 1.90 5.81 -6.71
C ALA A 84 1.48 7.28 -6.83
N VAL A 85 0.92 7.87 -5.76
CA VAL A 85 0.53 9.28 -5.71
C VAL A 85 1.63 10.17 -5.15
N GLU A 86 2.39 9.68 -4.15
CA GLU A 86 3.29 10.52 -3.36
C GLU A 86 4.79 10.29 -3.61
N PHE A 87 5.17 9.19 -4.26
CA PHE A 87 6.57 8.81 -4.42
C PHE A 87 6.91 8.33 -5.84
N ALA A 88 6.22 7.28 -6.29
CA ALA A 88 6.56 6.53 -7.48
C ALA A 88 6.05 7.20 -8.76
N ASP A 89 6.93 7.30 -9.75
CA ASP A 89 6.58 7.61 -11.13
C ASP A 89 7.00 6.44 -12.05
N PRO A 90 6.06 5.59 -12.50
CA PRO A 90 6.39 4.46 -13.37
C PRO A 90 6.79 4.87 -14.79
N TYR A 91 6.78 6.17 -15.10
CA TYR A 91 7.26 6.74 -16.36
C TYR A 91 8.63 7.40 -16.24
N ASN A 92 9.21 7.40 -15.04
CA ASN A 92 10.59 7.74 -14.80
C ASN A 92 11.40 6.46 -14.62
N LYS A 93 12.50 6.33 -15.37
CA LYS A 93 13.42 5.18 -15.26
C LYS A 93 14.04 5.00 -13.87
N GLU A 94 14.10 6.07 -13.08
CA GLU A 94 14.59 6.02 -11.69
C GLU A 94 13.48 5.62 -10.70
N GLY A 95 12.23 5.46 -11.16
CA GLY A 95 11.09 4.99 -10.37
C GLY A 95 10.49 6.00 -9.40
N HIS A 96 11.27 6.96 -8.89
CA HIS A 96 10.78 8.09 -8.10
C HIS A 96 10.48 9.31 -9.00
N GLY A 97 10.14 10.46 -8.42
CA GLY A 97 9.96 11.68 -9.20
C GLY A 97 8.52 12.15 -9.31
N ARG A 98 7.59 11.53 -8.59
CA ARG A 98 6.15 11.83 -8.75
C ARG A 98 5.80 13.29 -8.45
N ILE A 99 6.45 13.85 -7.43
CA ILE A 99 6.25 15.23 -6.97
C ILE A 99 7.57 16.01 -7.01
N TYR A 100 8.66 15.42 -6.52
CA TYR A 100 9.98 16.06 -6.44
C TYR A 100 11.02 15.30 -7.26
N PRO A 101 11.95 15.99 -7.94
CA PRO A 101 12.80 15.38 -8.96
C PRO A 101 13.86 14.43 -8.41
N THR A 102 14.33 14.63 -7.17
CA THR A 102 15.37 13.78 -6.58
C THR A 102 14.78 12.69 -5.68
N LEU A 103 15.52 11.59 -5.54
CA LEU A 103 15.17 10.52 -4.60
C LEU A 103 15.12 11.04 -3.16
N GLU A 104 16.08 11.89 -2.78
CA GLU A 104 16.19 12.46 -1.43
C GLU A 104 14.93 13.28 -1.08
N GLU A 105 14.54 14.23 -1.94
CA GLU A 105 13.33 15.03 -1.73
C GLU A 105 12.06 14.18 -1.74
N SER A 106 12.00 13.17 -2.62
CA SER A 106 10.86 12.26 -2.71
C SER A 106 10.67 11.48 -1.41
N LEU A 107 11.76 11.00 -0.80
CA LEU A 107 11.72 10.33 0.50
C LEU A 107 11.36 11.32 1.61
N ASP A 108 11.87 12.56 1.58
CA ASP A 108 11.69 13.57 2.65
C ASP A 108 10.22 13.92 2.81
N VAL A 109 9.56 14.14 1.67
CA VAL A 109 8.13 14.42 1.63
C VAL A 109 7.32 13.18 1.99
N LEU A 110 7.68 11.99 1.50
CA LEU A 110 6.98 10.76 1.85
C LEU A 110 6.98 10.53 3.37
N CYS A 111 8.12 10.69 4.04
CA CYS A 111 8.17 10.43 5.47
C CYS A 111 7.51 11.53 6.30
N SER A 112 7.54 12.78 5.84
CA SER A 112 6.73 13.86 6.41
C SER A 112 5.22 13.58 6.28
N SER A 113 4.81 13.01 5.15
CA SER A 113 3.44 12.58 4.89
C SER A 113 3.03 11.41 5.80
N ILE A 114 3.87 10.38 5.91
CA ILE A 114 3.66 9.24 6.82
C ILE A 114 3.55 9.70 8.28
N ALA A 115 4.44 10.59 8.74
CA ALA A 115 4.39 11.15 10.09
C ALA A 115 3.08 11.94 10.33
N SER A 116 2.63 12.69 9.32
CA SER A 116 1.36 13.43 9.37
C SER A 116 0.16 12.49 9.43
N MET A 117 0.20 11.37 8.71
CA MET A 117 -0.85 10.36 8.73
C MET A 117 -0.98 9.72 10.11
N VAL A 118 0.14 9.25 10.69
CA VAL A 118 0.16 8.65 12.04
C VAL A 118 -0.33 9.64 13.10
N ALA A 119 0.00 10.92 12.97
CA ALA A 119 -0.46 11.95 13.90
C ALA A 119 -1.96 12.30 13.75
N SER A 120 -2.55 12.07 12.57
CA SER A 120 -3.89 12.54 12.22
C SER A 120 -4.96 11.46 12.22
N VAL A 121 -4.59 10.20 11.97
CA VAL A 121 -5.52 9.08 11.78
C VAL A 121 -5.40 8.13 12.98
N PRO A 122 -6.44 8.00 13.81
CA PRO A 122 -6.47 6.98 14.85
C PRO A 122 -6.34 5.59 14.26
N ALA A 123 -5.56 4.70 14.88
CA ALA A 123 -5.30 3.36 14.33
C ALA A 123 -6.59 2.55 14.16
N GLU A 124 -7.58 2.72 15.04
CA GLU A 124 -8.89 2.07 14.95
C GLU A 124 -9.75 2.57 13.78
N LYS A 125 -9.37 3.69 13.14
CA LYS A 125 -9.98 4.20 11.91
C LYS A 125 -9.39 3.60 10.65
N ILE A 126 -8.29 2.87 10.73
CA ILE A 126 -7.78 2.05 9.64
C ILE A 126 -8.48 0.69 9.79
N PHE A 127 -9.28 0.30 8.80
CA PHE A 127 -10.03 -0.96 8.85
C PHE A 127 -9.36 -2.10 8.10
N LEU A 128 -8.50 -1.76 7.14
CA LEU A 128 -7.73 -2.71 6.36
C LEU A 128 -6.45 -2.03 5.87
N LEU A 129 -5.32 -2.72 6.03
CA LEU A 129 -4.04 -2.37 5.43
C LEU A 129 -3.79 -3.35 4.28
N GLN A 130 -3.82 -2.83 3.06
CA GLN A 130 -3.45 -3.54 1.83
C GLN A 130 -1.99 -3.21 1.51
N ILE A 131 -1.19 -4.25 1.30
CA ILE A 131 0.23 -4.12 1.04
C ILE A 131 0.56 -4.69 -0.33
N ALA A 132 1.13 -3.82 -1.16
CA ALA A 132 1.67 -4.15 -2.47
C ALA A 132 2.80 -3.19 -2.84
N ASP A 133 3.74 -3.71 -3.61
CA ASP A 133 4.76 -2.96 -4.34
C ASP A 133 4.42 -3.04 -5.84
N ALA A 134 5.33 -2.60 -6.71
CA ALA A 134 5.18 -2.71 -8.14
C ALA A 134 6.53 -2.76 -8.87
N GLU A 135 6.49 -3.34 -10.06
CA GLU A 135 7.64 -3.46 -10.95
C GLU A 135 8.10 -2.05 -11.38
N LEU A 136 9.40 -1.78 -11.22
CA LEU A 136 10.10 -0.71 -11.94
C LEU A 136 10.16 -1.11 -13.41
N ILE A 137 9.06 -0.83 -14.10
CA ILE A 137 8.83 -1.29 -15.46
C ILE A 137 9.59 -0.45 -16.48
N ASP A 138 9.99 -1.08 -17.57
CA ASP A 138 10.35 -0.35 -18.79
C ASP A 138 9.19 0.56 -19.26
N THR A 139 9.49 1.84 -19.35
CA THR A 139 8.51 2.88 -19.71
C THR A 139 7.90 2.66 -21.10
N ALA A 140 8.62 2.03 -22.05
CA ALA A 140 8.08 1.73 -23.36
C ALA A 140 6.96 0.68 -23.28
N THR A 141 7.15 -0.34 -22.45
CA THR A 141 6.10 -1.35 -22.16
C THR A 141 4.84 -0.70 -21.59
N LEU A 142 4.98 0.22 -20.63
CA LEU A 142 3.82 0.90 -20.05
C LEU A 142 3.16 1.85 -21.05
N ASN A 143 3.94 2.55 -21.88
CA ASN A 143 3.43 3.40 -22.96
C ASN A 143 2.61 2.62 -23.99
N LEU A 144 3.01 1.39 -24.34
CA LEU A 144 2.24 0.53 -25.26
C LEU A 144 0.82 0.26 -24.74
N THR A 145 0.68 -0.02 -23.43
CA THR A 145 -0.65 -0.23 -22.83
C THR A 145 -1.52 1.02 -22.88
N ARG A 146 -0.92 2.22 -22.81
CA ARG A 146 -1.64 3.50 -22.97
C ARG A 146 -2.04 3.78 -24.39
N TYR A 147 -1.21 3.46 -25.38
CA TYR A 147 -1.60 3.61 -26.79
C TYR A 147 -2.82 2.75 -27.14
N GLN A 148 -2.97 1.59 -26.51
CA GLN A 148 -4.13 0.72 -26.69
C GLN A 148 -5.40 1.23 -26.01
N ASN A 149 -5.26 2.04 -24.95
CA ASN A 149 -6.38 2.60 -24.20
C ASN A 149 -6.04 4.03 -23.73
N PRO A 150 -6.10 5.02 -24.65
CA PRO A 150 -5.65 6.39 -24.35
C PRO A 150 -6.53 7.12 -23.34
N ASP A 151 -7.79 6.70 -23.21
CA ASP A 151 -8.75 7.27 -22.26
C ASP A 151 -8.59 6.69 -20.85
N ALA A 152 -7.78 5.64 -20.67
CA ALA A 152 -7.53 5.06 -19.36
C ALA A 152 -6.71 6.03 -18.48
N PRO A 153 -7.03 6.11 -17.17
CA PRO A 153 -6.22 6.88 -16.24
C PRO A 153 -4.75 6.41 -16.22
N GLN A 154 -3.84 7.36 -16.08
CA GLN A 154 -2.40 7.18 -16.25
C GLN A 154 -1.79 6.00 -15.47
N LEU A 155 -2.25 5.79 -14.23
CA LEU A 155 -1.71 4.79 -13.30
C LEU A 155 -2.46 3.45 -13.36
N LEU A 156 -3.63 3.41 -14.01
CA LEU A 156 -4.47 2.21 -14.05
C LEU A 156 -3.77 1.01 -14.70
N PRO A 157 -3.09 1.14 -15.86
CA PRO A 157 -2.38 0.00 -16.45
C PRO A 157 -1.29 -0.54 -15.54
N TRP A 158 -0.57 0.35 -14.83
CA TRP A 158 0.47 -0.03 -13.88
C TRP A 158 -0.13 -0.81 -12.70
N SER A 159 -1.18 -0.25 -12.08
CA SER A 159 -1.85 -0.87 -10.95
C SER A 159 -2.48 -2.22 -11.22
N ARG A 160 -2.96 -2.48 -12.45
CA ARG A 160 -3.69 -3.73 -12.76
C ARG A 160 -2.78 -4.87 -13.20
N ASN A 161 -1.57 -4.57 -13.67
CA ASN A 161 -0.74 -5.55 -14.38
C ASN A 161 0.66 -5.72 -13.77
N PHE A 162 1.12 -4.77 -12.96
CA PHE A 162 2.52 -4.69 -12.58
C PHE A 162 2.73 -4.52 -11.08
N ARG A 163 1.70 -4.76 -10.25
CA ARG A 163 1.92 -4.89 -8.81
C ARG A 163 2.72 -6.15 -8.51
N LEU A 164 3.54 -6.06 -7.48
CA LEU A 164 4.36 -7.14 -6.94
C LEU A 164 4.10 -7.25 -5.44
N PHE A 165 4.50 -8.38 -4.86
CA PHE A 165 4.58 -8.43 -3.41
C PHE A 165 5.79 -7.59 -2.97
N PRO A 166 5.74 -6.93 -1.80
CA PRO A 166 6.89 -6.21 -1.26
C PRO A 166 8.15 -7.06 -1.17
N MET A 167 9.30 -6.40 -1.24
CA MET A 167 10.61 -7.05 -1.12
C MET A 167 10.95 -8.06 -2.24
N GLU A 168 10.17 -8.12 -3.32
CA GLU A 168 10.50 -8.89 -4.53
C GLU A 168 11.44 -8.08 -5.46
N GLU A 169 12.57 -7.60 -4.93
CA GLU A 169 13.56 -6.79 -5.67
C GLU A 169 14.06 -7.54 -6.93
N GLU A 170 14.13 -8.88 -6.87
CA GLU A 170 14.50 -9.72 -8.01
C GLU A 170 13.48 -9.68 -9.17
N ARG A 171 12.28 -9.17 -8.91
CA ARG A 171 11.22 -8.93 -9.89
C ARG A 171 11.05 -7.45 -10.21
N GLY A 172 11.90 -6.58 -9.65
CA GLY A 172 11.85 -5.14 -9.85
C GLY A 172 10.99 -4.39 -8.85
N ALA A 173 10.58 -4.99 -7.73
CA ALA A 173 9.99 -4.25 -6.60
C ALA A 173 11.00 -3.21 -6.09
N TYR A 174 10.55 -1.99 -5.81
CA TYR A 174 11.47 -0.89 -5.50
C TYR A 174 10.89 0.17 -4.56
N MET A 175 9.58 0.16 -4.32
CA MET A 175 8.95 1.21 -3.54
C MET A 175 9.20 0.99 -2.03
N PRO A 176 9.29 2.05 -1.22
CA PRO A 176 9.59 1.96 0.21
C PRO A 176 8.36 1.56 1.06
N VAL A 177 7.78 0.39 0.75
CA VAL A 177 6.54 -0.13 1.38
C VAL A 177 6.71 -0.38 2.87
N GLU A 178 7.92 -0.73 3.31
CA GLU A 178 8.28 -0.97 4.71
C GLU A 178 8.10 0.27 5.57
N LEU A 179 8.27 1.49 5.01
CA LEU A 179 8.11 2.73 5.76
C LEU A 179 6.65 2.96 6.18
N ILE A 180 5.71 2.75 5.26
CA ILE A 180 4.27 2.86 5.52
C ILE A 180 3.84 1.75 6.50
N THR A 181 4.28 0.52 6.24
CA THR A 181 3.94 -0.64 7.06
C THR A 181 4.41 -0.47 8.50
N ALA A 182 5.67 -0.09 8.70
CA ALA A 182 6.24 0.14 10.03
C ALA A 182 5.51 1.25 10.78
N ALA A 183 5.21 2.36 10.10
CA ALA A 183 4.55 3.50 10.71
C ALA A 183 3.13 3.17 11.18
N ILE A 184 2.34 2.48 10.37
CA ILE A 184 0.98 2.08 10.70
C ILE A 184 0.96 1.07 11.85
N LEU A 185 1.82 0.05 11.82
CA LEU A 185 1.93 -0.92 12.91
C LEU A 185 2.37 -0.25 14.22
N ALA A 186 3.37 0.62 14.16
CA ALA A 186 3.86 1.35 15.33
C ALA A 186 2.85 2.39 15.88
N ALA A 187 1.88 2.81 15.07
CA ALA A 187 0.75 3.63 15.51
C ALA A 187 -0.31 2.84 16.31
N GLY A 188 -0.16 1.52 16.44
CA GLY A 188 -1.08 0.64 17.17
C GLY A 188 -2.13 -0.04 16.30
N TYR A 189 -1.89 -0.18 14.99
CA TYR A 189 -2.79 -0.92 14.12
C TYR A 189 -2.74 -2.43 14.41
N GLU A 190 -3.90 -2.98 14.77
CA GLU A 190 -4.08 -4.42 15.04
C GLU A 190 -5.08 -5.09 14.08
N GLY A 191 -5.45 -4.39 13.00
CA GLY A 191 -6.42 -4.87 12.02
C GLY A 191 -5.85 -5.86 10.99
N PRO A 192 -6.69 -6.34 10.06
CA PRO A 192 -6.26 -7.28 9.03
C PRO A 192 -5.24 -6.66 8.06
N LEU A 193 -4.31 -7.48 7.60
CA LEU A 193 -3.34 -7.14 6.55
C LEU A 193 -3.62 -8.02 5.34
N SER A 194 -3.73 -7.41 4.15
CA SER A 194 -3.94 -8.11 2.87
C SER A 194 -2.77 -7.88 1.93
N MET A 195 -2.37 -8.92 1.19
CA MET A 195 -1.38 -8.81 0.12
C MET A 195 -2.11 -8.52 -1.21
N GLU A 196 -2.24 -7.25 -1.59
CA GLU A 196 -3.16 -6.79 -2.63
C GLU A 196 -2.49 -6.66 -4.01
N VAL A 197 -2.13 -7.79 -4.60
CA VAL A 197 -1.34 -7.84 -5.84
C VAL A 197 -2.20 -8.13 -7.06
N PHE A 198 -2.17 -7.20 -8.03
CA PHE A 198 -2.67 -7.36 -9.38
C PHE A 198 -1.50 -7.40 -10.37
N SER A 199 -1.24 -8.57 -10.93
CA SER A 199 -0.11 -8.80 -11.83
C SER A 199 -0.54 -9.56 -13.07
N ARG A 200 0.04 -9.22 -14.22
CA ARG A 200 -0.08 -9.99 -15.46
C ARG A 200 0.34 -11.46 -15.30
N SER A 201 1.15 -11.79 -14.29
CA SER A 201 1.49 -13.19 -14.00
C SER A 201 0.31 -14.01 -13.49
N LEU A 202 -0.76 -13.37 -13.03
CA LEU A 202 -2.02 -14.03 -12.64
C LEU A 202 -2.87 -14.44 -13.85
N GLU A 203 -2.62 -13.88 -15.04
CA GLU A 203 -3.35 -14.19 -16.27
C GLU A 203 -2.78 -15.42 -17.01
N ARG A 204 -1.68 -15.97 -16.52
CA ARG A 204 -1.09 -17.18 -17.10
C ARG A 204 -2.01 -18.38 -16.85
N PRO A 205 -2.21 -19.26 -17.85
CA PRO A 205 -3.11 -20.41 -17.72
C PRO A 205 -2.51 -21.54 -16.86
N ASP A 206 -1.28 -21.40 -16.37
CA ASP A 206 -0.58 -22.47 -15.65
C ASP A 206 -1.25 -22.78 -14.31
N ALA A 207 -1.49 -24.07 -14.04
CA ALA A 207 -2.22 -24.51 -12.84
C ALA A 207 -1.49 -24.22 -11.52
N ASP A 208 -0.20 -23.92 -11.57
CA ASP A 208 0.63 -23.58 -10.41
C ASP A 208 0.58 -22.08 -10.06
N VAL A 209 -0.05 -21.23 -10.88
CA VAL A 209 -0.16 -19.78 -10.64
C VAL A 209 -0.71 -19.45 -9.24
N PRO A 210 -1.83 -20.04 -8.76
CA PRO A 210 -2.31 -19.75 -7.41
C PRO A 210 -1.31 -20.16 -6.32
N LYS A 211 -0.68 -21.33 -6.47
CA LYS A 211 0.30 -21.85 -5.51
C LYS A 211 1.55 -20.98 -5.46
N THR A 212 2.10 -20.62 -6.61
CA THR A 212 3.31 -19.80 -6.70
C THR A 212 3.07 -18.40 -6.14
N HIS A 213 1.92 -17.79 -6.40
CA HIS A 213 1.57 -16.48 -5.81
C HIS A 213 1.33 -16.57 -4.31
N ALA A 214 0.69 -17.63 -3.80
CA ALA A 214 0.55 -17.83 -2.36
C ALA A 214 1.91 -17.98 -1.65
N GLN A 215 2.85 -18.72 -2.26
CA GLN A 215 4.21 -18.86 -1.74
C GLN A 215 4.97 -17.52 -1.76
N ARG A 216 4.85 -16.75 -2.84
CA ARG A 216 5.43 -15.40 -2.95
C ARG A 216 4.85 -14.46 -1.89
N ALA A 217 3.53 -14.46 -1.72
CA ALA A 217 2.84 -13.66 -0.71
C ALA A 217 3.32 -13.98 0.71
N PHE A 218 3.44 -15.27 1.06
CA PHE A 218 3.88 -15.70 2.39
C PHE A 218 5.32 -15.27 2.66
N ARG A 219 6.23 -15.51 1.71
CA ARG A 219 7.64 -15.09 1.82
C ARG A 219 7.74 -13.57 1.97
N SER A 220 7.03 -12.84 1.12
CA SER A 220 7.02 -11.38 1.18
C SER A 220 6.48 -10.87 2.51
N PHE A 221 5.40 -11.46 3.04
CA PHE A 221 4.84 -11.13 4.35
C PHE A 221 5.88 -11.28 5.47
N GLU A 222 6.62 -12.40 5.51
CA GLU A 222 7.68 -12.59 6.50
C GLU A 222 8.79 -11.53 6.37
N MET A 223 9.19 -11.21 5.14
CA MET A 223 10.25 -10.24 4.87
C MET A 223 9.82 -8.81 5.22
N ILE A 224 8.61 -8.40 4.87
CA ILE A 224 8.13 -7.03 5.13
C ILE A 224 7.86 -6.80 6.61
N MET A 225 7.37 -7.80 7.35
CA MET A 225 7.22 -7.70 8.81
C MET A 225 8.58 -7.52 9.50
N GLN A 226 9.60 -8.29 9.07
CA GLN A 226 10.97 -8.13 9.58
C GLN A 226 11.58 -6.78 9.19
N ALA A 227 11.36 -6.32 7.95
CA ALA A 227 11.83 -5.02 7.51
C ALA A 227 11.19 -3.89 8.34
N ALA A 228 9.88 -3.99 8.59
CA ALA A 228 9.13 -3.00 9.36
C ALA A 228 9.64 -2.86 10.81
N GLU A 229 10.06 -3.95 11.47
CA GLU A 229 10.67 -3.91 12.80
C GLU A 229 12.00 -3.14 12.84
N LEU A 230 12.70 -3.07 11.70
CA LEU A 230 14.02 -2.45 11.59
C LEU A 230 13.95 -0.98 11.18
N VAL A 231 12.79 -0.48 10.71
CA VAL A 231 12.60 0.94 10.40
C VAL A 231 12.65 1.75 11.70
N PRO A 232 13.57 2.74 11.85
CA PRO A 232 13.56 3.61 13.01
C PRO A 232 12.36 4.52 12.93
N LYS A 233 11.79 4.77 14.11
CA LYS A 233 10.67 5.68 14.26
C LYS A 233 11.10 7.09 13.88
N PHE A 234 10.66 7.55 12.71
CA PHE A 234 10.76 8.94 12.28
C PHE A 234 9.41 9.69 12.45
N TRP A 235 8.34 8.97 12.79
CA TRP A 235 7.03 9.50 13.14
C TRP A 235 6.93 9.69 14.67
N GLY A 236 6.52 10.88 15.14
CA GLY A 236 6.55 11.26 16.57
C GLY A 236 6.40 12.77 16.79
N THR A 237 6.76 13.30 17.97
CA THR A 237 6.67 14.74 18.34
C THR A 237 7.35 15.64 17.30
N ILE A 238 6.56 15.98 16.29
CA ILE A 238 6.74 16.98 15.23
C ILE A 238 8.18 17.01 14.70
N ALA A 239 8.48 16.01 13.85
CA ALA A 239 9.68 15.80 13.03
C ALA A 239 10.73 16.94 13.02
N PRO A 240 11.63 17.05 14.01
CA PRO A 240 12.60 18.15 14.03
C PRO A 240 13.70 18.01 12.95
N ALA A 241 13.84 16.81 12.38
CA ALA A 241 14.56 16.38 11.17
C ALA A 241 14.09 14.93 10.90
N CYS A 242 14.30 14.29 9.76
CA CYS A 242 13.97 12.85 9.59
C CYS A 242 15.12 11.90 10.01
N ALA A 243 15.35 11.46 11.27
CA ALA A 243 15.73 12.20 12.49
C ALA A 243 17.22 12.64 12.55
N GLU A 244 18.06 12.26 11.57
CA GLU A 244 19.31 12.97 11.18
C GLU A 244 19.77 12.48 9.78
N LYS A 245 18.84 12.45 8.82
CA LYS A 245 19.01 12.19 7.37
C LYS A 245 18.95 10.72 6.89
N TRP A 246 17.82 10.05 7.19
CA TRP A 246 17.44 8.67 6.78
C TRP A 246 18.16 7.51 7.46
N GLY A 247 18.72 7.73 8.64
CA GLY A 247 19.49 6.71 9.36
C GLY A 247 20.44 5.92 8.44
N ALA A 248 21.26 6.61 7.62
CA ALA A 248 22.10 6.27 6.44
C ALA A 248 22.81 4.87 6.36
N LYS A 249 22.22 3.85 6.94
CA LYS A 249 22.80 2.62 7.49
C LYS A 249 21.74 1.51 7.55
N LEU A 250 20.46 1.89 7.69
CA LEU A 250 19.33 0.98 7.75
C LEU A 250 19.16 0.11 6.53
N LEU A 251 19.39 0.65 5.33
CA LEU A 251 19.30 -0.12 4.08
C LEU A 251 20.64 -0.76 3.67
N ALA A 252 21.79 -0.21 4.07
CA ALA A 252 23.08 -0.84 3.76
C ALA A 252 23.31 -2.13 4.58
N GLN A 253 22.79 -2.22 5.81
CA GLN A 253 23.06 -3.34 6.75
C GLN A 253 21.97 -4.41 6.82
N THR A 254 20.73 -4.10 6.43
CA THR A 254 19.68 -5.13 6.27
C THR A 254 19.89 -5.90 4.98
N ARG A 255 20.18 -5.22 3.87
CA ARG A 255 20.41 -5.86 2.56
C ARG A 255 21.55 -6.88 2.55
N THR A 256 22.64 -6.65 3.28
CA THR A 256 23.73 -7.63 3.39
C THR A 256 23.33 -8.87 4.21
N LYS A 257 22.50 -8.71 5.25
CA LYS A 257 22.13 -9.85 6.13
C LYS A 257 21.06 -10.77 5.53
N PHE A 258 20.21 -10.27 4.64
CA PHE A 258 19.16 -11.10 4.02
C PHE A 258 19.69 -12.00 2.90
N ALA A 259 20.75 -11.59 2.20
CA ALA A 259 21.43 -12.46 1.23
C ALA A 259 22.07 -13.70 1.88
N ASP A 260 22.44 -13.61 3.17
CA ASP A 260 23.21 -14.65 3.88
C ASP A 260 22.36 -15.60 4.74
N ARG A 261 21.04 -15.40 4.86
CA ARG A 261 20.19 -16.30 5.66
C ARG A 261 19.61 -17.42 4.80
N PRO A 262 19.87 -18.70 5.14
CA PRO A 262 19.32 -19.81 4.38
C PRO A 262 17.79 -19.82 4.47
N LEU A 263 17.18 -19.93 3.29
CA LEU A 263 15.74 -19.99 3.09
C LEU A 263 15.15 -21.19 3.85
N THR A 264 14.27 -20.92 4.81
CA THR A 264 13.41 -21.96 5.38
C THR A 264 12.20 -22.10 4.46
N ASN A 265 12.10 -23.22 3.75
CA ASN A 265 10.79 -23.64 3.27
C ASN A 265 9.94 -23.85 4.54
N GLY A 266 8.68 -23.39 4.58
CA GLY A 266 7.78 -23.38 5.76
C GLY A 266 7.54 -24.72 6.48
N HIS A 267 8.34 -25.74 6.19
CA HIS A 267 8.57 -26.94 6.96
C HIS A 267 10.05 -27.07 7.33
N GLY A 268 10.57 -26.17 8.17
CA GLY A 268 11.69 -26.36 9.11
C GLY A 268 12.98 -27.11 8.71
N GLU A 269 13.25 -27.45 7.46
CA GLU A 269 14.41 -28.26 7.06
C GLU A 269 15.38 -27.45 6.18
N THR A 270 16.52 -27.12 6.78
CA THR A 270 17.71 -26.60 6.11
C THR A 270 18.36 -27.69 5.25
N ARG A 271 18.42 -27.50 3.93
CA ARG A 271 19.24 -28.35 3.05
C ARG A 271 20.72 -28.18 3.41
N ALA A 272 21.30 -29.19 4.05
CA ALA A 272 22.74 -29.35 4.11
C ALA A 272 23.22 -29.82 2.72
N ASN A 273 24.13 -29.04 2.11
CA ASN A 273 24.79 -29.39 0.85
C ASN A 273 25.67 -30.64 1.05
N GLY A 274 25.08 -31.82 0.84
CA GLY A 274 25.78 -33.08 0.76
C GLY A 274 26.41 -33.25 -0.62
N VAL A 275 27.71 -32.94 -0.72
CA VAL A 275 28.57 -33.38 -1.81
C VAL A 275 28.81 -34.87 -1.62
N ALA A 276 28.23 -35.71 -2.49
CA ALA A 276 28.57 -37.12 -2.59
C ALA A 276 29.42 -37.31 -3.86
N HIS A 277 30.66 -37.75 -3.63
CA HIS A 277 31.60 -38.24 -4.64
C HIS A 277 31.10 -39.52 -5.32
#